data_AF-A0A7X7SGB5-F1
#
_entry.id   AF-A0A7X7SGB5-F1
#
_cell.length_a   1.000
_cell.length_b   1.000
_cell.length_c   1.000
_cell.angle_alpha   90.00
_cell.angle_beta   90.00
_cell.angle_gamma   90.00
#
_symmetry.space_group_name_H-M   'P 1'
#
loop_
_entity.id
_entity.type
_entity.pdbx_description
1 polymer ?
#
loop_
_entity_poly.entity_id
_entity_poly.type
_entity_poly.pdbx_seq_one_letter_code
_entity_poly.pdbx_strand_id
1 'polypeptide(L)' 'MRIDRIVTSGTFSLDGGTWEVDNNIWLVGDDSEVVVIDAAHTADPIIDAVGDRVVKAIVLTHGHNDHV' A
#
# COMPACT_ATOMS: atom_id res chain seq x y z
N MET A 1 16.28 -7.52 7.64
CA MET A 1 14.99 -6.81 7.78
C MET A 1 15.03 -5.61 6.87
N ARG A 2 14.05 -5.52 5.97
CA ARG A 2 13.88 -4.46 4.97
C ARG A 2 12.54 -3.79 5.18
N ILE A 3 12.52 -2.47 5.09
CA ILE A 3 11.32 -1.64 5.18
C ILE A 3 11.37 -0.67 4.01
N ASP A 4 10.47 -0.83 3.06
CA ASP A 4 10.36 0.04 1.89
C ASP A 4 9.09 0.89 2.00
N ARG A 5 9.18 2.16 1.59
CA ARG A 5 8.04 3.07 1.48
C ARG A 5 7.71 3.29 0.01
N ILE A 6 6.45 3.08 -0.35
CA ILE A 6 5.88 3.45 -1.64
C ILE A 6 4.86 4.55 -1.41
N VAL A 7 4.78 5.48 -2.36
CA VAL A 7 3.75 6.51 -2.39
C VAL A 7 2.91 6.30 -3.64
N THR A 8 1.60 6.22 -3.46
CA THR A 8 0.63 6.25 -4.55
C THR A 8 -0.30 7.44 -4.34
N SER A 9 -0.73 8.04 -5.45
CA SER A 9 -1.64 9.19 -5.43
C SER A 9 -3.01 8.78 -5.96
N GLY A 10 -4.06 9.35 -5.38
CA GLY A 10 -5.44 9.13 -5.81
C GLY A 10 -6.40 9.93 -4.95
N THR A 11 -7.65 9.48 -4.87
CA THR A 11 -8.69 10.21 -4.14
C THR A 11 -9.10 9.49 -2.86
N PHE A 12 -9.26 10.24 -1.78
CA PHE A 12 -9.93 9.79 -0.55
C PHE A 12 -11.34 10.37 -0.51
N SER A 13 -12.35 9.55 -0.20
CA SER A 13 -13.74 9.98 -0.08
C SER A 13 -14.33 9.59 1.28
N LEU A 14 -14.80 10.59 2.02
CA LEU A 14 -15.46 10.41 3.32
C LEU A 14 -16.49 11.52 3.56
N ASP A 15 -17.63 11.18 4.15
CA ASP A 15 -18.69 12.12 4.55
C ASP A 15 -19.14 13.08 3.43
N GLY A 16 -19.18 12.60 2.19
CA GLY A 16 -19.59 13.37 1.02
C GLY A 16 -18.51 14.32 0.46
N GLY A 17 -17.32 14.35 1.06
CA GLY A 17 -16.15 15.02 0.51
C GLY A 17 -15.27 14.08 -0.32
N THR A 18 -14.44 14.65 -1.18
CA THR A 18 -13.40 13.93 -1.93
C THR A 18 -12.17 14.82 -2.09
N TRP A 19 -11.00 14.26 -1.83
CA TRP A 19 -9.73 14.97 -1.81
C TRP A 19 -8.64 14.19 -2.54
N GLU A 20 -7.80 14.89 -3.29
CA GLU A 20 -6.56 14.33 -3.81
C GLU A 20 -5.59 14.13 -2.64
N VAL A 21 -5.03 12.92 -2.53
CA VAL A 21 -4.15 12.51 -1.45
C VAL A 21 -2.99 11.68 -1.98
N ASP A 22 -1.88 11.73 -1.24
CA ASP A 22 -0.78 10.80 -1.37
C ASP A 22 -0.84 9.82 -0.18
N ASN A 23 -0.95 8.53 -0.45
CA ASN A 23 -0.96 7.49 0.58
C ASN A 23 0.40 6.79 0.62
N ASN A 24 0.86 6.50 1.85
CA ASN A 24 2.05 5.68 2.06
C ASN A 24 1.64 4.23 2.18
N ILE A 25 2.24 3.38 1.34
CA ILE A 25 2.24 1.93 1.48
C ILE A 25 3.58 1.50 2.05
N TRP A 26 3.56 0.53 2.96
CA TRP A 26 4.78 -0.01 3.56
C TRP A 26 4.95 -1.49 3.24
N LEU A 27 6.14 -1.86 2.79
CA LEU A 27 6.56 -3.25 2.62
C LEU A 27 7.53 -3.59 3.74
N VAL A 28 7.15 -4.56 4.58
CA VAL A 28 7.96 -5.00 5.72
C VAL A 28 8.28 -6.47 5.56
N GLY A 29 9.56 -6.82 5.52
CA GLY A 29 10.00 -8.20 5.31
C GLY A 29 11.50 -8.36 5.14
N ASP A 30 11.89 -9.27 4.26
CA ASP A 30 13.26 -9.52 3.83
C ASP A 30 13.36 -9.76 2.33
N ASP A 31 14.43 -10.42 1.87
CA ASP A 31 14.69 -10.69 0.46
C ASP A 31 13.83 -11.83 -0.11
N SER A 32 13.09 -12.56 0.74
CA SER A 32 12.31 -13.74 0.37
C SER A 32 10.80 -13.54 0.53
N GLU A 33 10.36 -12.88 1.61
CA GLU A 33 8.94 -12.69 1.90
C GLU A 33 8.63 -11.29 2.44
N VAL A 34 7.39 -10.84 2.25
CA VAL A 34 6.97 -9.48 2.58
C VAL A 34 5.51 -9.42 3.03
N VAL A 35 5.23 -8.52 3.98
CA VAL A 35 3.88 -8.06 4.32
C VAL A 35 3.70 -6.64 3.76
N VAL A 36 2.58 -6.42 3.07
CA VAL A 36 2.18 -5.12 2.55
C VAL A 36 1.20 -4.47 3.54
N ILE A 37 1.46 -3.24 3.96
CA ILE A 37 0.59 -2.45 4.83
C ILE A 37 -0.06 -1.36 3.99
N ASP A 38 -1.38 -1.44 3.89
CA ASP A 38 -2.24 -0.72 2.95
C ASP A 38 -1.89 -0.96 1.47
N ALA A 39 -2.86 -0.82 0.56
CA ALA A 39 -2.68 -1.10 -0.87
C ALA A 39 -3.30 0.00 -1.76
N ALA A 40 -3.10 1.25 -1.35
CA ALA A 40 -3.82 2.40 -1.88
C ALA A 40 -3.69 2.61 -3.40
N HIS A 41 -4.82 2.92 -4.03
CA HIS A 41 -4.99 3.52 -5.38
C HIS A 41 -4.58 2.66 -6.58
N THR A 42 -3.28 2.35 -6.73
CA THR A 42 -2.75 1.62 -7.88
C THR A 42 -1.75 0.56 -7.46
N ALA A 43 -1.88 -0.64 -8.03
CA ALA A 43 -1.08 -1.79 -7.64
C ALA A 43 0.32 -1.79 -8.28
N ASP A 44 0.51 -1.21 -9.46
CA ASP A 44 1.76 -1.35 -10.23
C ASP A 44 3.01 -0.94 -9.44
N PRO A 45 3.05 0.22 -8.74
CA PRO A 45 4.23 0.60 -7.94
C PRO A 45 4.46 -0.34 -6.74
N ILE A 46 3.40 -0.95 -6.21
CA ILE A 46 3.47 -1.91 -5.11
C ILE A 46 4.04 -3.23 -5.64
N ILE A 47 3.56 -3.72 -6.78
CA ILE A 47 4.03 -4.95 -7.44
C ILE A 47 5.52 -4.81 -7.79
N ASP A 48 5.90 -3.69 -8.43
CA ASP A 48 7.29 -3.40 -8.77
C ASP A 48 8.19 -3.38 -7.53
N ALA A 49 7.70 -2.79 -6.44
CA ALA A 49 8.43 -2.78 -5.18
C ALA A 49 8.54 -4.18 -4.56
N VAL A 50 7.45 -4.98 -4.55
CA VAL A 50 7.45 -6.37 -4.04
C VAL A 50 8.48 -7.21 -4.80
N GLY A 51 8.53 -7.10 -6.13
CA GLY A 51 9.43 -7.91 -6.97
C GLY A 51 9.13 -9.41 -6.83
N ASP A 52 10.18 -10.23 -6.71
CA ASP A 52 10.06 -11.70 -6.65
C ASP A 52 9.70 -12.26 -5.26
N ARG A 53 9.44 -11.38 -4.27
CA ARG A 53 9.18 -11.78 -2.89
C ARG A 53 7.78 -12.39 -2.74
N VAL A 54 7.67 -13.41 -1.89
CA VAL A 54 6.36 -13.99 -1.54
C VAL A 54 5.58 -13.03 -0.65
N VAL A 55 4.42 -12.57 -1.11
CA VAL A 55 3.51 -11.76 -0.29
C VAL A 55 2.80 -12.68 0.72
N LYS A 56 3.03 -12.44 2.01
CA LYS A 56 2.49 -13.25 3.12
C LYS A 56 1.14 -12.75 3.61
N ALA A 57 0.97 -11.44 3.57
CA ALA A 57 -0.26 -10.77 3.96
C ALA A 57 -0.33 -9.39 3.32
N ILE A 58 -1.55 -8.93 3.12
CA ILE A 58 -1.88 -7.53 2.92
C ILE A 58 -2.69 -7.13 4.16
N VAL A 59 -2.21 -6.13 4.91
CA VAL A 59 -2.81 -5.67 6.15
C VAL A 59 -3.34 -4.27 5.93
N LEU A 60 -4.66 -4.12 6.01
CA LEU A 60 -5.31 -2.83 5.91
C LEU A 60 -5.43 -2.21 7.29
N THR A 61 -5.05 -0.95 7.42
CA THR A 61 -5.19 -0.20 8.68
C THR A 61 -6.66 0.02 9.03
N HIS A 62 -7.51 0.26 8.04
CA HIS A 62 -8.97 0.38 8.14
C HIS A 62 -9.62 0.31 6.74
N GLY A 63 -10.94 0.53 6.66
CA GLY A 63 -11.75 0.29 5.46
C GLY A 63 -12.08 1.50 4.58
N HIS A 64 -11.30 2.59 4.64
CA HIS A 64 -11.48 3.69 3.70
C HIS A 64 -10.88 3.37 2.33
N ASN A 65 -11.40 4.01 1.29
CA ASN A 65 -11.08 3.68 -0.11
C ASN A 65 -9.64 3.99 -0.51
N ASP A 66 -8.94 4.82 0.28
CA ASP A 66 -7.54 5.18 0.08
C ASP A 66 -6.58 4.24 0.82
N HIS A 67 -7.09 3.14 1.40
CA HIS A 67 -6.28 2.07 1.99
C HIS A 67 -6.45 0.72 1.30
N VAL A 68 -7.52 0.55 0.50
CA VAL A 68 -7.92 -0.70 -0.18
C VAL A 68 -7.43 -0.74 -1.61
#